data_AF-A0A8J8PSC6-F1
#
_entry.id   AF-A0A8J8PSC6-F1
#
_cell.length_a   1.000
_cell.length_b   1.000
_cell.length_c   1.000
_cell.angle_alpha   90.00
_cell.angle_beta   90.00
_cell.angle_gamma   90.00
#
_symmetry.space_group_name_H-M   'P 1'
#
loop_
_entity.id
_entity.type
_entity.pdbx_description
1 polymer ?
#
loop_
_entity_poly.entity_id
_entity_poly.type
_entity_poly.pdbx_seq_one_letter_code
_entity_poly.pdbx_strand_id
1 'polypeptide(L)' 'MFTSSLKPSKQRKSIYTLPLHGRKKLLVSMVSEDIRNQYGIRRISVRKGDTVRIL' A
#
# COMPACT_ATOMS: atom_id res chain seq x y z
N MET A 1 -11.75 0.81 -1.19
CA MET A 1 -11.49 1.48 -2.48
C MET A 1 -11.73 2.97 -2.32
N PHE A 2 -10.96 3.84 -2.98
CA PHE A 2 -11.09 5.31 -2.83
C PHE A 2 -12.44 5.85 -3.32
N THR A 3 -13.15 5.08 -4.16
CA THR A 3 -14.55 5.32 -4.53
C THR A 3 -15.30 3.99 -4.56
N SER A 4 -16.62 4.01 -4.37
CA SER A 4 -17.49 2.83 -4.49
C SER A 4 -17.97 2.55 -5.92
N SER A 5 -17.60 3.39 -6.89
CA SER A 5 -18.10 3.26 -8.26
C SER A 5 -17.52 2.05 -8.99
N LEU A 6 -18.38 1.26 -9.64
CA LEU A 6 -17.94 0.14 -10.50
C LEU A 6 -17.26 0.59 -11.80
N LYS A 7 -17.34 1.89 -12.16
CA LYS A 7 -16.79 2.41 -13.41
C LYS A 7 -15.25 2.48 -13.34
N PRO A 8 -14.50 1.79 -14.23
CA PRO A 8 -13.04 1.77 -14.19
C PRO A 8 -12.40 3.15 -14.37
N SER A 9 -12.98 4.01 -15.19
CA SER A 9 -12.50 5.38 -15.42
C SER A 9 -12.55 6.22 -14.15
N LYS A 10 -13.60 6.08 -13.33
CA LYS A 10 -13.75 6.77 -12.05
C LYS A 10 -12.75 6.26 -11.00
N GLN A 11 -12.51 4.95 -10.97
CA GLN A 11 -11.51 4.35 -10.08
C GLN A 11 -10.08 4.77 -10.43
N ARG A 12 -9.73 4.86 -11.72
CA ARG A 12 -8.41 5.38 -12.14
C ARG A 12 -8.24 6.85 -11.79
N LYS A 13 -9.27 7.68 -12.02
CA LYS A 13 -9.24 9.10 -11.69
C LYS A 13 -9.01 9.32 -10.18
N SER A 14 -9.66 8.54 -9.32
CA SER A 14 -9.52 8.69 -7.87
C SER A 14 -8.11 8.40 -7.35
N ILE A 15 -7.39 7.46 -7.97
CA ILE A 15 -5.98 7.18 -7.65
C ILE A 15 -5.08 8.32 -8.14
N TYR A 16 -5.28 8.79 -9.37
CA TYR A 16 -4.47 9.85 -9.97
C TYR A 16 -4.55 11.17 -9.18
N THR A 17 -5.76 11.56 -8.77
CA THR A 17 -6.02 12.83 -8.06
C THR A 17 -5.87 12.73 -6.54
N LEU A 18 -5.31 11.63 -6.01
CA LEU A 18 -5.26 11.39 -4.57
C LEU A 18 -4.31 12.38 -3.84
N PRO A 19 -4.69 12.91 -2.66
CA PRO A 19 -3.83 13.79 -1.87
C PRO A 19 -2.58 13.06 -1.35
N LEU A 20 -1.53 13.81 -0.99
CA LEU A 20 -0.23 13.26 -0.60
C LEU A 20 -0.30 12.24 0.55
N HIS A 21 -1.06 12.54 1.61
CA HIS A 21 -1.24 11.62 2.74
C HIS A 21 -2.00 10.34 2.34
N GLY A 22 -2.84 10.41 1.29
CA GLY A 22 -3.51 9.25 0.72
C GLY A 22 -2.55 8.39 -0.11
N ARG A 23 -1.64 9.01 -0.86
CA ARG A 23 -0.63 8.30 -1.65
C ARG A 23 0.28 7.42 -0.78
N LYS A 24 0.61 7.86 0.43
CA LYS A 24 1.38 7.05 1.40
C LYS A 24 0.69 5.72 1.74
N LYS A 25 -0.65 5.68 1.76
CA LYS A 25 -1.41 4.44 2.05
C LYS A 25 -1.40 3.43 0.91
N LEU A 26 -1.06 3.85 -0.31
CA LEU A 26 -0.89 2.96 -1.46
C LEU A 26 0.45 2.23 -1.44
N LEU A 27 1.47 2.84 -0.83
CA LEU A 27 2.84 2.36 -0.86
C LEU A 27 3.09 1.39 0.29
N VAL A 28 2.54 0.18 0.14
CA VAL A 28 2.53 -0.89 1.15
C VAL A 28 3.16 -2.14 0.56
N SER A 29 4.01 -2.80 1.34
CA SER A 29 4.65 -4.06 0.96
C SER A 29 4.28 -5.20 1.91
N MET A 30 4.49 -6.44 1.46
CA MET A 30 4.40 -7.63 2.29
C MET A 30 5.65 -7.72 3.18
N VAL A 31 5.47 -8.08 4.44
CA VAL A 31 6.61 -8.35 5.34
C VAL A 31 7.17 -9.76 5.12
N SER A 32 8.43 -9.97 5.50
CA SER A 32 9.03 -11.30 5.52
C SER A 32 8.29 -12.24 6.48
N GLU A 33 8.48 -13.54 6.29
CA GLU A 33 7.81 -14.56 7.10
C GLU A 33 8.20 -14.47 8.58
N ASP A 34 9.48 -14.17 8.88
CA ASP A 34 9.97 -13.98 10.25
C ASP A 34 9.23 -12.84 10.97
N ILE A 35 9.09 -11.69 10.29
CA ILE A 35 8.38 -10.52 10.84
C ILE A 35 6.89 -10.82 10.99
N ARG A 36 6.30 -11.57 10.04
CA ARG A 36 4.90 -12.00 10.14
C ARG A 36 4.67 -12.89 11.35
N ASN A 37 5.58 -13.83 11.63
CA ASN A 37 5.45 -14.75 12.75
C ASN A 37 5.66 -14.04 14.09
N GLN A 38 6.58 -13.08 14.17
CA GLN A 38 6.83 -12.32 15.40
C GLN A 38 5.71 -11.31 15.71
N TYR A 39 5.25 -10.55 14.72
CA TYR A 39 4.36 -9.41 14.94
C TYR A 39 2.90 -9.66 14.49
N GLY A 40 2.61 -10.77 13.81
CA GLY A 40 1.27 -11.09 13.29
C GLY A 40 0.80 -10.18 12.14
N ILE A 41 1.67 -9.31 11.62
CA ILE A 41 1.32 -8.33 10.59
C ILE A 41 1.63 -8.92 9.20
N ARG A 42 0.73 -8.73 8.24
CA ARG A 42 0.95 -9.19 6.85
C ARG A 42 1.59 -8.15 5.94
N ARG A 43 1.32 -6.86 6.18
CA ARG A 43 1.67 -5.76 5.30
C ARG A 43 1.97 -4.48 6.08
N ILE A 44 2.94 -3.70 5.62
CA ILE A 44 3.33 -2.42 6.23
C ILE A 44 3.63 -1.37 5.16
N SER A 45 3.43 -0.10 5.50
CA SER A 45 3.86 1.03 4.65
C SER A 45 5.38 1.09 4.61
N VAL A 46 5.97 1.15 3.41
CA VAL A 46 7.43 1.20 3.27
C VAL A 46 7.96 2.55 3.75
N ARG A 47 9.10 2.54 4.44
CA ARG A 47 9.79 3.74 4.92
C ARG A 47 11.24 3.76 4.42
N LYS A 48 11.82 4.96 4.40
CA LYS A 48 13.25 5.12 4.12
C LYS A 48 14.04 4.51 5.28
N GLY A 49 15.00 3.63 4.95
CA GLY A 49 15.82 2.91 5.94
C GLY A 49 15.47 1.43 6.09
N ASP A 50 14.34 0.98 5.52
CA ASP A 50 13.98 -0.44 5.51
C ASP A 50 14.84 -1.21 4.50
N THR A 51 15.22 -2.44 4.85
CA THR A 51 15.85 -3.37 3.90
C THR A 51 14.76 -4.15 3.17
N VAL A 52 14.80 -4.16 1.84
CA VAL A 52 13.78 -4.80 1.01
C VAL A 52 14.41 -5.76 0.01
N ARG A 53 13.65 -6.80 -0.36
CA ARG A 53 14.01 -7.74 -1.44
C ARG A 53 13.08 -7.51 -2.63
N ILE A 54 13.66 -7.37 -3.83
CA ILE A 54 12.90 -7.33 -5.08
C ILE A 54 12.49 -8.76 -5.42
N LEU A 55 11.18 -8.95 -5.64
CA LEU A 55 10.56 -10.23 -6.00
C LEU A 55 10.09 -10.18 -7.46
#